data_AF-A0ABD0N061-F1
#
_entry.id   AF-A0ABD0N061-F1
#
_cell.length_a   1.000
_cell.length_b   1.000
_cell.length_c   1.000
_cell.angle_alpha   90.00
_cell.angle_beta   90.00
_cell.angle_gamma   90.00
#
_symmetry.space_group_name_H-M   'P 1'
#
loop_
_entity.id
_entity.type
_entity.pdbx_description
1 polymer ?
#
loop_
_entity_poly.entity_id
_entity_poly.type
_entity_poly.pdbx_seq_one_letter_code
_entity_poly.pdbx_strand_id
1 'polypeptide(L)' 'VDGTIIMENGLLKATIDQTGHLMSLLLLQTNRETISEGCLGNQFALFDDVPLYWDAWDVMDYHLQT' A
#
# COMPACT_ATOMS: atom_id res chain seq x y z
N VAL A 1 -19.33 -4.79 -4.12
CA VAL A 1 -19.59 -4.90 -5.57
C VAL A 1 -19.89 -3.53 -6.18
N ASP A 2 -20.24 -2.52 -5.38
CA ASP A 2 -20.23 -1.14 -5.88
C ASP A 2 -18.88 -0.47 -5.58
N GLY A 3 -18.19 -0.05 -6.65
CA GLY A 3 -17.01 0.82 -6.61
C GLY A 3 -15.64 0.15 -6.44
N THR A 4 -15.56 -1.18 -6.47
CA THR A 4 -14.26 -1.87 -6.55
C THR A 4 -13.81 -1.99 -8.01
N ILE A 5 -12.57 -1.60 -8.29
CA ILE A 5 -11.95 -1.72 -9.63
C ILE A 5 -11.11 -3.00 -9.66
N ILE A 6 -11.35 -3.84 -10.67
CA ILE A 6 -10.54 -5.03 -10.92
C ILE A 6 -9.70 -4.78 -12.17
N MET A 7 -8.40 -4.92 -12.04
CA MET A 7 -7.45 -4.85 -13.14
C MET A 7 -6.71 -6.17 -13.25
N GLU A 8 -6.67 -6.74 -14.45
CA GLU A 8 -6.04 -8.03 -14.69
C GLU A 8 -5.19 -7.96 -15.95
N ASN A 9 -4.02 -8.57 -15.89
CA ASN A 9 -3.21 -8.89 -17.06
C ASN A 9 -2.84 -10.39 -17.03
N GLY A 10 -2.10 -10.86 -18.03
CA GLY A 10 -1.70 -12.28 -18.12
C GLY A 10 -0.78 -12.79 -17.00
N LEU A 11 -0.39 -11.94 -16.04
CA LEU A 11 0.51 -12.27 -14.93
C LEU A 11 -0.18 -12.11 -13.57
N LEU A 12 -0.94 -11.03 -13.39
CA LEU A 12 -1.43 -10.57 -12.10
C LEU A 12 -2.88 -10.07 -12.20
N LYS A 13 -3.61 -10.22 -11.10
CA LYS A 13 -4.93 -9.61 -10.89
C LYS A 13 -4.90 -8.74 -9.64
N ALA A 14 -5.28 -7.48 -9.77
CA ALA A 14 -5.35 -6.51 -8.70
C ALA A 14 -6.81 -6.10 -8.45
N THR A 15 -7.17 -5.96 -7.18
CA THR A 15 -8.48 -5.48 -6.74
C THR A 15 -8.28 -4.22 -5.91
N ILE A 16 -8.87 -3.10 -6.33
CA ILE A 16 -8.69 -1.79 -5.71
C ILE A 16 -10.04 -1.25 -5.24
N ASP A 17 -10.09 -0.69 -4.03
CA ASP A 17 -11.32 -0.07 -3.50
C ASP A 17 -11.55 1.35 -4.04
N GLN A 18 -12.68 1.96 -3.66
CA GLN A 18 -13.05 3.32 -4.10
C GLN A 18 -12.09 4.40 -3.58
N THR A 19 -11.35 4.12 -2.50
CA THR A 19 -10.38 5.04 -1.90
C THR A 19 -8.99 4.91 -2.50
N GLY A 20 -8.77 3.91 -3.38
CA GLY A 20 -7.49 3.65 -4.03
C GLY A 20 -6.62 2.63 -3.30
N HIS A 21 -7.11 2.00 -2.23
CA HIS A 21 -6.37 0.95 -1.54
C HIS A 21 -6.39 -0.36 -2.31
N LEU A 22 -5.25 -1.05 -2.30
CA LEU A 22 -5.09 -2.36 -2.92
C LEU A 22 -5.57 -3.44 -1.94
N MET A 23 -6.75 -4.00 -2.22
CA MET A 23 -7.38 -5.05 -1.41
C MET A 23 -6.79 -6.44 -1.66
N SER A 24 -6.32 -6.70 -2.88
CA SER A 24 -5.79 -8.00 -3.30
C SER A 24 -4.85 -7.81 -4.49
N LEU A 25 -3.77 -8.58 -4.52
CA LEU A 25 -2.84 -8.67 -5.63
C LEU A 25 -2.39 -10.12 -5.80
N LEU A 26 -3.07 -10.79 -6.73
CA LEU A 26 -2.94 -12.21 -7.00
C LEU A 26 -1.98 -12.47 -8.17
N LEU A 27 -0.94 -13.27 -7.93
CA LEU A 27 -0.11 -13.83 -9.00
C LEU A 27 -0.80 -15.04 -9.61
N LEU A 28 -1.20 -14.93 -10.88
CA LEU A 28 -2.04 -15.91 -11.57
C LEU A 28 -1.36 -17.26 -11.74
N GLN A 29 -0.05 -17.28 -12.05
CA GLN A 29 0.69 -18.51 -12.33
C GLN A 29 0.70 -19.50 -11.16
N THR A 30 0.79 -18.98 -9.93
CA THR A 30 0.87 -19.79 -8.71
C THR A 30 -0.36 -19.68 -7.83
N ASN A 31 -1.38 -18.92 -8.27
CA ASN A 31 -2.54 -18.54 -7.48
C ASN A 31 -2.16 -18.02 -6.08
N ARG A 32 -1.11 -17.20 -6.01
CA ARG A 32 -0.58 -16.67 -4.74
C ARG A 32 -1.10 -15.28 -4.48
N GLU A 33 -1.80 -15.10 -3.37
CA GLU A 33 -2.17 -13.79 -2.85
C GLU A 33 -0.96 -13.16 -2.12
N THR A 34 -0.72 -11.86 -2.36
CA THR A 34 0.40 -11.12 -1.77
C THR A 34 -0.03 -10.16 -0.68
N ILE A 35 -1.32 -9.80 -0.63
CA ILE A 35 -1.91 -9.00 0.44
C ILE A 35 -2.43 -9.94 1.53
N SER A 36 -1.94 -9.78 2.76
CA SER A 36 -2.43 -10.55 3.90
C SER A 36 -3.91 -10.25 4.16
N GLU A 37 -4.64 -11.25 4.65
CA GLU A 37 -6.04 -11.09 5.03
C GLU A 37 -6.20 -9.95 6.04
N GLY A 38 -7.16 -9.04 5.78
CA GLY A 38 -7.42 -7.87 6.61
C GLY A 38 -6.44 -6.69 6.43
N CYS A 39 -5.38 -6.85 5.63
CA CYS A 39 -4.45 -5.78 5.32
C CYS A 39 -4.81 -5.07 4.00
N LEU A 40 -4.37 -3.83 3.87
CA LEU A 40 -4.51 -3.03 2.66
C LEU A 40 -3.13 -2.64 2.14
N GLY A 41 -2.92 -2.76 0.83
CA GLY A 41 -1.77 -2.18 0.15
C GLY A 41 -2.07 -0.76 -0.33
N ASN A 42 -1.03 -0.06 -0.81
CA ASN A 42 -1.15 1.29 -1.37
C ASN A 42 -1.84 2.29 -0.42
N GLN A 43 -1.54 2.21 0.88
CA GLN A 43 -2.05 3.14 1.88
C GLN A 43 -1.20 4.41 1.88
N PHE A 44 -1.84 5.56 1.70
CA PHE A 44 -1.16 6.85 1.84
C PHE A 44 -1.04 7.19 3.33
N ALA A 45 0.19 7.45 3.76
CA ALA A 45 0.50 7.93 5.09
C ALA A 45 1.26 9.26 4.98
N LEU A 46 0.99 10.16 5.92
CA LEU A 46 1.72 11.41 6.09
C LEU A 46 2.42 11.32 7.45
N PHE A 47 3.73 11.56 7.47
CA PHE A 47 4.55 11.50 8.67
C PHE A 47 5.10 12.88 8.98
N ASP A 48 5.26 13.20 10.26
CA ASP A 48 5.94 14.42 10.69
C ASP A 48 7.46 14.23 10.55
N ASP A 49 8.04 14.89 9.53
CA ASP A 49 9.47 14.88 9.27
C ASP A 49 10.15 16.10 9.90
N VAL A 50 10.51 15.96 11.18
CA VAL A 50 11.18 17.00 11.96
C VAL A 50 12.50 16.44 12.46
N PRO A 51 13.65 16.71 11.84
CA PRO A 51 14.93 16.14 12.28
C PRO A 51 15.61 16.92 13.40
N LEU A 52 16.64 16.31 14.03
CA LEU A 52 17.40 16.94 15.12
C LEU A 52 18.45 17.96 14.63
N TYR A 53 19.12 17.68 13.51
CA TYR A 53 20.27 18.47 13.07
C TYR A 53 20.17 18.92 11.61
N TRP A 54 19.87 18.02 10.67
CA TRP A 54 19.94 18.33 9.24
C TRP A 54 18.65 18.05 8.48
N ASP A 55 17.87 19.10 8.22
CA ASP A 55 16.54 19.08 7.60
C ASP A 55 16.44 18.24 6.31
N ALA A 56 17.43 18.35 5.42
CA ALA A 56 17.42 17.68 4.13
C ALA A 56 18.21 16.35 4.08
N TRP A 57 18.74 15.87 5.21
CA TRP A 57 19.58 14.66 5.28
C TRP A 57 19.12 13.64 6.31
N ASP A 58 18.54 14.11 7.41
CA ASP A 58 18.14 13.28 8.54
C ASP A 58 16.64 12.99 8.50
N VAL A 59 16.27 11.76 8.84
CA VAL A 59 14.90 11.35 9.14
C VAL A 59 14.95 10.54 10.44
N MET A 60 14.13 10.90 11.43
CA MET A 60 14.25 10.36 12.79
C MET A 60 13.16 9.36 13.11
N ASP A 61 13.49 8.21 13.72
CA ASP A 61 12.56 7.09 13.98
C ASP A 61 11.21 7.47 14.64
N TYR A 62 11.15 8.58 15.39
CA TYR A 62 9.89 9.07 15.97
C TYR A 62 8.88 9.56 14.92
N HIS A 63 9.29 9.79 13.68
CA HIS A 63 8.36 10.08 12.58
C HIS A 63 7.35 8.95 12.36
N LEU A 64 7.59 7.74 12.89
CA LEU A 64 6.67 6.59 12.84
C LEU A 64 5.62 6.58 13.97
N GLN A 65 5.68 7.51 14.91
CA GLN A 65 4.75 7.58 16.07
C GLN A 65 3.54 8.50 15.83
N THR A 66 3.47 9.13 14.66
CA THR A 66 2.39 10.01 14.18
C THR A 66 1.51 9.29 13.18
#